data_AF-A0A2T6GS32-F1
#
_entry.id   AF-A0A2T6GS32-F1
#
_cell.length_a   1.000
_cell.length_b   1.000
_cell.length_c   1.000
_cell.angle_alpha   90.00
_cell.angle_beta   90.00
_cell.angle_gamma   90.00
#
_symmetry.space_group_name_H-M   'P 1'
#
loop_
_entity.id
_entity.type
_entity.pdbx_description
1 polymer ?
#
loop_
_entity_poly.entity_id
_entity_poly.type
_entity_poly.pdbx_seq_one_letter_code
_entity_poly.pdbx_strand_id
1 'polypeptide(L)'
;MTDETPRQRKARLACERKRAQRSRDKAKKLAMGSSTFKMEVYKGTLAELERIRIAGEFDEAAHALTMVIHGAAELSRRDPAAFRALIQGRTK
;
A
#
# COMPACT_ATOMS: atom_id res chain seq x y z
N MET A 1 -0.45 -18.04 40.78
CA MET A 1 0.82 -17.40 40.40
C MET A 1 1.32 -18.14 39.19
N THR A 2 1.61 -17.47 38.07
CA THR A 2 2.08 -18.20 36.88
C THR A 2 3.57 -18.53 37.07
N ASP A 3 3.88 -19.83 37.12
CA ASP A 3 5.25 -20.39 37.16
C ASP A 3 5.95 -20.19 35.81
N GLU A 4 6.07 -18.94 35.38
CA GLU A 4 6.72 -18.57 34.13
C GLU A 4 8.22 -18.41 34.37
N THR A 5 9.02 -19.20 33.68
CA THR A 5 10.47 -18.97 33.64
C THR A 5 10.77 -17.58 33.05
N PRO A 6 11.90 -16.94 33.38
CA PRO A 6 12.27 -15.63 32.83
C PRO A 6 12.26 -15.57 31.30
N ARG A 7 12.58 -16.69 30.63
CA ARG A 7 12.52 -16.84 29.17
C ARG A 7 11.09 -16.82 28.64
N GLN A 8 10.17 -17.52 29.30
CA GLN A 8 8.74 -17.53 28.95
C GLN A 8 8.11 -16.16 29.18
N ARG A 9 8.47 -15.47 30.27
CA ARG A 9 8.04 -14.09 30.55
C ARG A 9 8.51 -13.11 29.47
N LYS A 10 9.76 -13.20 29.03
CA LYS A 10 10.29 -12.36 27.94
C LYS A 10 9.58 -12.62 26.61
N ALA A 11 9.30 -13.88 26.28
CA ALA A 11 8.56 -14.24 25.07
C ALA A 11 7.11 -13.71 25.11
N ARG A 12 6.42 -13.85 26.25
CA ARG A 12 5.07 -13.29 26.45
C ARG A 12 5.04 -11.78 26.27
N LEU A 13 5.95 -11.06 26.93
CA LEU A 13 6.03 -9.60 26.82
C LEU A 13 6.35 -9.15 25.39
N ALA A 14 7.19 -9.89 24.64
CA ALA A 14 7.46 -9.60 23.24
C ALA A 14 6.22 -9.80 22.35
N CYS A 15 5.47 -10.87 22.58
CA CYS A 15 4.19 -11.13 21.91
C CYS A 15 3.14 -10.06 22.22
N GLU A 16 3.00 -9.66 23.48
CA GLU A 16 2.10 -8.59 23.92
C GLU A 16 2.47 -7.25 23.26
N ARG A 17 3.77 -6.89 23.22
CA ARG A 17 4.27 -5.70 22.52
C ARG A 17 3.93 -5.72 21.03
N LYS A 18 4.15 -6.84 20.34
CA LYS A 18 3.80 -6.99 18.92
C LYS A 18 2.29 -6.89 18.68
N ARG A 19 1.47 -7.46 19.56
CA ARG A 19 0.00 -7.35 19.48
C ARG A 19 -0.46 -5.91 19.69
N ALA A 20 0.07 -5.22 20.70
CA ALA A 20 -0.23 -3.81 20.95
C ALA A 20 0.23 -2.90 19.80
N GLN A 21 1.38 -3.19 19.19
CA GLN A 21 1.85 -2.48 18.00
C GLN A 21 0.89 -2.69 16.82
N ARG A 22 0.54 -3.94 16.48
CA ARG A 22 -0.40 -4.24 15.40
C ARG A 22 -1.79 -3.61 15.64
N SER A 23 -2.25 -3.57 16.89
CA SER A 23 -3.50 -2.90 17.26
C SER A 23 -3.43 -1.40 17.01
N ARG A 24 -2.34 -0.73 17.40
CA ARG A 24 -2.09 0.69 17.12
C ARG A 24 -2.00 0.98 15.63
N ASP A 25 -1.31 0.14 14.86
CA ASP A 25 -1.20 0.30 13.41
C ASP A 25 -2.56 0.11 12.72
N LYS A 26 -3.36 -0.87 13.18
CA LYS A 26 -4.73 -1.08 12.69
C LYS A 26 -5.64 0.10 13.04
N ALA A 27 -5.57 0.61 14.26
CA ALA A 27 -6.33 1.78 14.69
C ALA A 27 -5.93 3.04 13.91
N LYS A 28 -4.63 3.25 13.70
CA LYS A 28 -4.11 4.34 12.86
C LYS A 28 -4.61 4.23 11.42
N LYS A 29 -4.54 3.03 10.82
CA LYS A 29 -5.08 2.78 9.47
C LYS A 29 -6.58 3.06 9.39
N LEU A 30 -7.36 2.60 10.37
CA LEU A 30 -8.80 2.87 10.44
C LEU A 30 -9.12 4.36 10.60
N ALA A 31 -8.39 5.06 11.47
CA ALA A 31 -8.56 6.50 11.70
C ALA A 31 -8.21 7.34 10.46
N MET A 32 -7.27 6.86 9.64
CA MET A 32 -6.92 7.45 8.34
C MET A 32 -7.91 7.10 7.22
N GLY A 33 -9.04 6.46 7.56
CA GLY A 33 -10.08 6.09 6.59
C GLY A 33 -9.64 4.96 5.63
N SER A 34 -8.66 4.13 6.01
CA SER A 34 -8.16 3.09 5.09
C SER A 34 -9.27 2.11 4.73
N SER A 35 -9.59 2.01 3.44
CA SER A 35 -10.42 0.95 2.89
C SER A 35 -9.54 -0.07 2.18
N THR A 36 -9.97 -1.33 2.18
CA THR A 36 -9.26 -2.38 1.42
C THR A 36 -9.82 -2.42 0.01
N PHE A 37 -8.98 -2.11 -0.99
CA PHE A 37 -9.31 -2.27 -2.39
C PHE A 37 -8.84 -3.66 -2.87
N LYS A 38 -9.79 -4.55 -3.17
CA LYS A 38 -9.50 -5.87 -3.74
C LYS A 38 -9.71 -5.82 -5.24
N MET A 39 -8.65 -6.10 -6.00
CA MET A 39 -8.67 -6.15 -7.46
C MET A 39 -7.88 -7.37 -7.91
N GLU A 40 -8.40 -8.10 -8.90
CA GLU A 40 -7.63 -9.13 -9.60
C GLU A 40 -6.69 -8.45 -10.59
N VAL A 41 -5.41 -8.80 -10.52
CA VAL A 41 -4.36 -8.16 -11.31
C VAL A 41 -3.57 -9.24 -12.04
N TYR A 42 -3.48 -9.13 -13.36
CA TYR A 42 -2.72 -10.06 -14.16
C TYR A 42 -1.21 -9.79 -14.07
N LYS A 43 -0.41 -10.81 -14.38
CA LYS A 43 1.06 -10.76 -14.30
C LYS A 43 1.67 -9.55 -15.03
N GLY A 44 1.11 -9.17 -16.19
CA GLY A 44 1.57 -8.02 -16.96
C GLY A 44 1.42 -6.70 -16.20
N THR A 45 0.27 -6.49 -15.57
CA THR A 45 -0.02 -5.28 -14.80
C THR A 45 0.85 -5.20 -13.55
N LEU A 46 1.13 -6.32 -12.87
CA LEU A 46 2.07 -6.34 -11.75
C LEU A 46 3.50 -5.96 -12.17
N ALA A 47 3.95 -6.46 -13.33
CA ALA A 47 5.27 -6.12 -13.86
C ALA A 47 5.38 -4.62 -14.23
N GLU A 48 4.32 -4.04 -14.77
CA GLU A 48 4.25 -2.60 -15.06
C GLU A 48 4.24 -1.76 -13.79
N LEU A 49 3.47 -2.17 -12.78
CA LEU A 49 3.47 -1.49 -11.49
C LEU A 49 4.86 -1.51 -10.84
N GLU A 50 5.59 -2.62 -10.94
CA GLU A 50 6.95 -2.70 -10.43
C GLU A 50 7.92 -1.78 -11.19
N ARG A 51 7.76 -1.65 -12.52
CA ARG A 51 8.54 -0.68 -13.31
C ARG A 51 8.27 0.75 -12.86
N ILE A 52 7.02 1.09 -12.61
CA ILE A 52 6.63 2.41 -12.09
C ILE A 52 7.23 2.63 -10.70
N ARG A 53 7.19 1.61 -9.83
CA ARG A 53 7.77 1.66 -8.49
C ARG A 53 9.26 2.00 -8.55
N ILE A 54 10.00 1.28 -9.39
CA ILE A 54 11.44 1.51 -9.58
C ILE A 54 11.70 2.89 -10.19
N ALA A 55 10.99 3.26 -11.26
CA ALA A 55 11.20 4.52 -11.96
C ALA A 55 10.86 5.76 -11.13
N GLY A 56 9.87 5.65 -10.23
CA GLY A 56 9.49 6.69 -9.30
C GLY A 56 10.18 6.60 -7.94
N GLU A 57 11.17 5.70 -7.79
CA GLU A 57 11.95 5.51 -6.55
C GLU A 57 11.08 5.27 -5.31
N PHE A 58 9.97 4.55 -5.48
CA PHE A 58 9.06 4.24 -4.39
C PHE A 58 9.50 2.99 -3.63
N ASP A 59 9.43 3.04 -2.29
CA ASP A 59 9.73 1.87 -1.45
C ASP A 59 8.68 0.76 -1.61
N GLU A 60 7.41 1.12 -1.81
CA GLU A 60 6.29 0.18 -1.87
C GLU A 60 5.49 0.35 -3.17
N ALA A 61 5.14 -0.77 -3.82
CA ALA A 61 4.29 -0.77 -5.02
C ALA A 61 2.91 -0.16 -4.77
N ALA A 62 2.37 -0.31 -3.54
CA ALA A 62 1.12 0.32 -3.14
C ALA A 62 1.23 1.85 -3.14
N HIS A 63 2.34 2.40 -2.64
CA HIS A 63 2.59 3.84 -2.67
C HIS A 63 2.72 4.35 -4.11
N ALA A 64 3.46 3.63 -4.95
CA ALA A 64 3.57 3.95 -6.37
C ALA A 64 2.18 3.98 -7.05
N LEU A 65 1.34 2.97 -6.80
CA LEU A 65 -0.02 2.91 -7.34
C LEU A 65 -0.87 4.10 -6.87
N THR A 66 -0.83 4.43 -5.57
CA THR A 66 -1.54 5.58 -5.01
C THR A 66 -1.13 6.88 -5.71
N MET A 67 0.17 7.10 -5.90
CA MET A 67 0.67 8.32 -6.56
C MET A 67 0.28 8.39 -8.04
N VAL A 68 0.31 7.27 -8.76
CA VAL A 68 -0.18 7.21 -10.14
C VAL A 68 -1.66 7.57 -10.23
N ILE A 69 -2.50 7.03 -9.33
CA ILE A 69 -3.93 7.33 -9.31
C ILE A 69 -4.17 8.83 -9.07
N HIS A 70 -3.47 9.42 -8.08
CA HIS A 70 -3.59 10.86 -7.81
C HIS A 70 -3.11 11.71 -8.98
N GLY A 71 -1.96 11.40 -9.56
CA GLY A 71 -1.40 12.12 -10.70
C GLY A 71 -2.30 12.03 -11.93
N ALA A 72 -2.84 10.84 -12.23
CA ALA A 72 -3.78 10.66 -13.34
C ALA A 72 -5.10 11.43 -13.12
N ALA A 73 -5.61 11.46 -11.88
CA ALA A 73 -6.79 12.23 -11.53
C ALA A 73 -6.55 13.75 -11.58
N GLU A 74 -5.36 14.22 -11.19
CA GLU A 74 -4.98 15.62 -11.36
C GLU A 74 -4.84 15.98 -12.83
N LEU A 75 -4.17 15.11 -13.61
CA LEU A 75 -4.01 15.29 -15.05
C LEU A 75 -5.36 15.39 -15.75
N SER A 76 -6.34 14.56 -15.39
CA SER A 76 -7.68 14.61 -16.00
C SER A 76 -8.42 15.93 -15.75
N ARG A 77 -8.13 16.62 -14.64
CA ARG A 77 -8.69 17.94 -14.33
C ARG A 77 -7.92 19.07 -15.00
N ARG A 78 -6.59 19.00 -14.98
CA ARG A 78 -5.70 20.06 -15.45
C ARG A 78 -5.54 20.05 -16.98
N ASP A 79 -5.40 18.87 -17.56
CA ASP A 79 -5.21 18.65 -19.00
C ASP A 79 -5.95 17.37 -19.45
N PRO A 80 -7.24 17.49 -19.77
CA PRO A 80 -8.05 16.37 -20.24
C PRO A 80 -7.53 15.73 -21.53
N ALA A 81 -6.81 16.48 -22.39
CA ALA A 81 -6.27 15.95 -23.63
C ALA A 81 -5.06 15.05 -23.39
N ALA A 82 -4.13 15.48 -22.53
CA ALA A 82 -3.02 14.65 -22.08
C ALA A 82 -3.49 13.40 -21.33
N PHE A 83 -4.53 13.53 -20.50
CA PHE A 83 -5.15 12.37 -19.86
C PHE A 83 -5.73 11.38 -20.87
N ARG A 84 -6.45 11.86 -21.90
CA ARG A 84 -6.95 11.01 -22.99
C ARG A 84 -5.82 10.30 -23.74
N ALA A 85 -4.73 10.99 -24.03
CA ALA A 85 -3.56 10.35 -24.64
C ALA A 85 -2.96 9.26 -23.74
N LEU A 86 -2.84 9.51 -22.43
CA LEU A 86 -2.32 8.56 -21.45
C LEU A 86 -3.15 7.26 -21.43
N ILE A 87 -4.47 7.35 -21.43
CA ILE A 87 -5.37 6.19 -21.33
C ILE A 87 -5.64 5.50 -22.68
N GLN A 88 -5.55 6.21 -23.81
CA GLN A 88 -5.73 5.63 -25.15
C GLN A 88 -4.45 5.02 -25.74
N GLY A 89 -3.28 5.28 -25.14
CA GLY A 89 -1.98 4.86 -25.65
C GLY A 89 -1.73 3.34 -25.77
N ARG A 90 -2.73 2.48 -25.45
CA ARG A 90 -2.67 1.01 -25.63
C ARG A 90 -3.73 0.42 -26.56
N THR A 91 -4.61 1.22 -27.16
CA THR A 91 -5.49 0.73 -28.24
C THR A 91 -4.71 0.67 -29.55
N LYS A 92 -3.84 -0.33 -29.69
CA LYS A 92 -3.38 -0.87 -30.97
C LYS A 92 -3.18 -2.37 -30.82
#